data_AF-A0A2V4UJ55-F1
#
_entry.id   AF-A0A2V4UJ55-F1
#
_cell.length_a   1.000
_cell.length_b   1.000
_cell.length_c   1.000
_cell.angle_alpha   90.00
_cell.angle_beta   90.00
_cell.angle_gamma   90.00
#
_symmetry.space_group_name_H-M   'P 1'
#
loop_
_entity.id
_entity.type
_entity.pdbx_description
1 polymer ?
#
loop_
_entity_poly.entity_id
_entity_poly.type
_entity_poly.pdbx_seq_one_letter_code
_entity_poly.pdbx_strand_id
1 'polypeptide(L)'
;MSDRGTKDEAFIGDAYTGVVDRRNIADQSLYNGYMKDEIPSGQLAVFITAVKIYNKQNILSDQDVEKAEEAKTFGDVRNLVDEFHPKWLASRN
;
A
#
# COMPACT_ATOMS: atom_id res chain seq x y z
N MET A 1 19.34 -7.22 0.28
CA MET A 1 17.89 -7.46 0.40
C MET A 1 17.32 -6.61 1.54
N SER A 2 17.17 -5.30 1.35
CA SER A 2 16.66 -4.37 2.40
C SER A 2 15.72 -3.29 1.87
N ASP A 3 15.39 -3.27 0.58
CA ASP A 3 14.65 -2.14 -0.02
C ASP A 3 13.12 -2.33 -0.02
N ARG A 4 12.66 -3.55 0.29
CA ARG A 4 11.24 -3.90 0.17
C ARG A 4 10.38 -3.27 1.27
N GLY A 5 10.82 -3.40 2.53
CA GLY A 5 10.15 -2.76 3.66
C GLY A 5 10.06 -1.25 3.47
N THR A 6 11.14 -0.62 3.01
CA THR A 6 11.19 0.81 2.71
C THR A 6 10.21 1.21 1.60
N LYS A 7 10.10 0.39 0.54
CA LYS A 7 9.18 0.63 -0.58
C LYS A 7 7.71 0.57 -0.15
N ASP A 8 7.34 -0.50 0.55
CA ASP A 8 5.97 -0.71 1.02
C ASP A 8 5.60 0.38 2.06
N GLU A 9 6.51 0.70 2.98
CA GLU A 9 6.36 1.79 3.96
C GLU A 9 6.18 3.14 3.28
N ALA A 10 7.02 3.48 2.30
CA ALA A 10 6.95 4.78 1.62
C ALA A 10 5.64 4.91 0.83
N PHE A 11 5.23 3.87 0.10
CA PHE A 11 3.99 3.89 -0.67
C PHE A 11 2.76 4.08 0.25
N ILE A 12 2.66 3.33 1.34
CA ILE A 12 1.50 3.44 2.24
C ILE A 12 1.60 4.72 3.07
N GLY A 13 2.75 4.97 3.68
CA GLY A 13 2.97 6.10 4.57
C GLY A 13 2.72 7.45 3.90
N ASP A 14 3.14 7.61 2.64
CA ASP A 14 2.95 8.88 1.94
C ASP A 14 1.48 9.19 1.65
N ALA A 15 0.62 8.17 1.49
CA ALA A 15 -0.82 8.34 1.33
C ALA A 15 -1.46 9.03 2.56
N TYR A 16 -0.88 8.81 3.74
CA TYR A 16 -1.37 9.38 5.00
C TYR A 16 -0.60 10.62 5.45
N THR A 17 0.30 11.14 4.61
CA THR A 17 1.02 12.38 4.91
C THR A 17 0.04 13.51 5.16
N GLY A 18 0.14 14.13 6.34
CA GLY A 18 -0.76 15.22 6.78
C GLY A 18 -2.01 14.76 7.54
N VAL A 19 -2.24 13.45 7.69
CA VAL A 19 -3.32 12.89 8.51
C VAL A 19 -2.78 12.37 9.84
N VAL A 20 -1.70 11.57 9.81
CA VAL A 20 -1.02 11.05 10.99
C VAL A 20 0.47 10.77 10.69
N ASP A 21 1.26 10.49 11.72
CA ASP A 21 2.66 10.05 11.54
C ASP A 21 2.70 8.72 10.76
N ARG A 22 3.44 8.71 9.65
CA ARG A 22 3.63 7.56 8.76
C ARG A 22 4.07 6.29 9.49
N ARG A 23 4.85 6.42 10.56
CA ARG A 23 5.37 5.28 11.35
C ARG A 23 4.27 4.55 12.10
N ASN A 24 3.14 5.21 12.38
CA ASN A 24 2.02 4.61 13.07
C ASN A 24 1.12 3.78 12.14
N ILE A 25 1.25 3.94 10.83
CA ILE A 25 0.37 3.29 9.83
C ILE A 25 1.13 2.31 8.92
N ALA A 26 2.39 2.60 8.58
CA ALA A 26 3.14 1.87 7.57
C ALA A 26 4.42 1.24 8.13
N ASP A 27 4.38 0.70 9.35
CA ASP A 27 5.51 -0.04 9.91
C ASP A 27 5.82 -1.26 9.03
N GLN A 28 7.09 -1.40 8.64
CA GLN A 28 7.59 -2.52 7.82
C GLN A 28 7.22 -3.88 8.44
N SER A 29 7.12 -3.95 9.77
CA SER A 29 6.69 -5.15 10.50
C SER A 29 5.26 -5.56 10.18
N LEU A 30 4.39 -4.62 9.81
CA LEU A 30 3.01 -4.88 9.39
C LEU A 30 2.93 -5.62 8.06
N TYR A 31 4.01 -5.67 7.29
CA TYR A 31 4.03 -6.38 6.01
C TYR A 31 5.09 -7.48 5.99
N ASN A 32 5.51 -7.98 7.15
CA ASN A 32 6.55 -9.03 7.29
C ASN A 32 6.01 -10.48 7.26
N GLY A 33 4.84 -10.73 6.67
CA GLY A 33 4.31 -12.09 6.47
C GLY A 33 4.90 -12.81 5.25
N TYR A 34 4.73 -14.14 5.18
CA TYR A 34 5.06 -14.90 3.98
C TYR A 34 4.03 -14.64 2.88
N MET A 35 4.41 -14.80 1.60
CA MET A 35 3.56 -14.45 0.45
C MET A 35 2.19 -15.15 0.46
N LYS A 36 2.09 -16.32 1.08
CA LYS A 36 0.86 -17.14 1.13
C LYS A 36 0.03 -16.91 2.38
N ASP A 37 0.56 -16.15 3.35
CA ASP A 37 -0.15 -15.90 4.59
C ASP A 37 -1.28 -14.90 4.32
N GLU A 38 -2.44 -15.16 4.92
CA GLU A 38 -3.54 -14.20 4.92
C GLU A 38 -3.09 -12.92 5.61
N ILE A 39 -3.41 -11.78 5.00
CA ILE A 39 -3.13 -10.50 5.62
C ILE A 39 -4.22 -10.21 6.68
N PRO A 40 -3.85 -9.81 7.91
CA PRO A 40 -4.80 -9.35 8.91
C PRO A 40 -5.72 -8.24 8.37
N SER A 41 -7.01 -8.33 8.68
CA SER A 41 -8.04 -7.41 8.17
C SER A 41 -7.74 -5.94 8.44
N GLY A 42 -7.16 -5.61 9.60
CA GLY A 42 -6.74 -4.24 9.92
C GLY A 42 -5.64 -3.71 9.00
N GLN A 43 -4.66 -4.55 8.65
CA GLN A 43 -3.56 -4.17 7.75
C GLN A 43 -4.03 -4.06 6.30
N LEU A 44 -4.93 -4.94 5.89
CA LEU A 44 -5.58 -4.86 4.58
C LEU A 44 -6.41 -3.57 4.46
N ALA A 45 -7.17 -3.21 5.50
CA ALA A 45 -7.95 -1.97 5.52
C ALA A 45 -7.07 -0.72 5.39
N VAL A 46 -5.90 -0.72 6.04
CA VAL A 46 -4.89 0.35 5.90
C VAL A 46 -4.40 0.48 4.45
N PHE A 47 -4.08 -0.65 3.82
CA PHE A 47 -3.63 -0.68 2.43
C PHE A 47 -4.73 -0.19 1.46
N ILE A 48 -5.95 -0.74 1.56
CA ILE A 48 -7.09 -0.33 0.74
C ILE A 48 -7.36 1.17 0.90
N THR A 49 -7.28 1.68 2.14
CA THR A 49 -7.50 3.09 2.41
C THR A 49 -6.41 3.97 1.77
N ALA A 50 -5.14 3.54 1.77
CA ALA A 50 -4.07 4.23 1.04
C ALA A 50 -4.37 4.32 -0.46
N VAL A 51 -4.79 3.20 -1.06
CA VAL A 51 -5.18 3.13 -2.49
C VAL A 51 -6.36 4.06 -2.79
N LYS A 52 -7.37 4.10 -1.91
CA LYS A 52 -8.52 5.02 -2.04
C LYS A 52 -8.13 6.49 -1.92
N ILE A 53 -7.15 6.83 -1.07
CA ILE A 53 -6.63 8.20 -0.98
C ILE A 53 -5.94 8.57 -2.29
N TYR A 54 -5.09 7.70 -2.83
CA TYR A 54 -4.44 7.93 -4.13
C TYR A 54 -5.43 8.02 -5.29
N ASN A 55 -6.51 7.25 -5.25
CA ASN A 55 -7.60 7.39 -6.22
C ASN A 55 -8.29 8.76 -6.14
N LYS A 56 -8.59 9.26 -4.94
CA LYS A 56 -9.12 10.63 -4.76
C LYS A 56 -8.15 11.72 -5.22
N GLN A 57 -6.85 11.44 -5.23
CA GLN A 57 -5.80 12.32 -5.75
C GLN A 57 -5.59 12.17 -7.27
N ASN A 58 -6.38 11.32 -7.95
CA ASN A 58 -6.24 10.96 -9.36
C ASN A 58 -4.90 10.31 -9.73
N ILE A 59 -4.23 9.68 -8.76
CA ILE A 59 -2.97 8.95 -8.96
C ILE A 59 -3.25 7.50 -9.38
N LEU A 60 -4.29 6.89 -8.80
CA LEU A 60 -4.73 5.52 -9.10
C LEU A 60 -6.15 5.52 -9.64
N SER A 61 -6.50 4.53 -10.46
CA SER A 61 -7.84 4.41 -11.04
C SER A 61 -8.81 3.67 -10.11
N ASP A 62 -10.11 3.71 -10.43
CA ASP A 62 -11.12 2.92 -9.72
C ASP A 62 -10.85 1.41 -9.84
N GLN A 63 -10.30 0.98 -10.98
CA GLN A 63 -9.86 -0.40 -11.18
C GLN A 63 -8.72 -0.80 -10.23
N ASP A 64 -7.82 0.12 -9.89
CA ASP A 64 -6.76 -0.14 -8.91
C ASP A 64 -7.35 -0.30 -7.49
N VAL A 65 -8.43 0.41 -7.18
CA VAL A 65 -9.18 0.26 -5.92
C VAL A 65 -9.84 -1.11 -5.86
N GLU A 66 -10.54 -1.53 -6.92
CA GLU A 66 -11.19 -2.85 -7.00
C GLU A 66 -10.16 -3.98 -6.76
N LYS A 67 -9.00 -3.92 -7.44
CA LYS A 67 -7.91 -4.88 -7.23
C LYS A 67 -7.42 -4.93 -5.77
N ALA A 68 -7.33 -3.76 -5.12
CA ALA A 68 -6.91 -3.69 -3.73
C ALA A 68 -7.95 -4.29 -2.77
N GLU A 69 -9.25 -4.16 -3.07
CA GLU A 69 -10.34 -4.76 -2.30
C GLU A 69 -10.40 -6.29 -2.46
N GLU A 70 -9.90 -6.84 -3.56
CA GLU A 70 -9.83 -8.28 -3.82
C GLU A 70 -8.62 -8.97 -3.17
N ALA A 71 -7.63 -8.22 -2.66
CA ALA A 71 -6.41 -8.76 -2.07
C ALA A 71 -6.68 -9.54 -0.78
N LYS A 72 -6.03 -10.70 -0.60
CA LYS A 72 -6.24 -11.60 0.55
C LYS A 72 -4.98 -11.95 1.30
N THR A 73 -3.83 -11.86 0.65
CA THR A 73 -2.55 -12.29 1.21
C THR A 73 -1.54 -11.15 1.23
N PHE A 74 -0.47 -11.31 2.02
CA PHE A 74 0.69 -10.41 1.94
C PHE A 74 1.31 -10.39 0.54
N GLY A 75 1.27 -11.51 -0.18
CA GLY A 75 1.74 -11.59 -1.56
C GLY A 75 0.93 -10.73 -2.52
N ASP A 76 -0.39 -10.75 -2.40
CA ASP A 76 -1.28 -9.94 -3.23
C ASP A 76 -1.01 -8.45 -3.03
N VAL A 77 -0.98 -8.00 -1.77
CA VAL A 77 -0.69 -6.61 -1.42
C VAL A 77 0.66 -6.18 -1.96
N ARG A 78 1.70 -7.01 -1.81
CA ARG A 78 3.04 -6.71 -2.33
C ARG A 78 3.05 -6.58 -3.86
N ASN A 79 2.40 -7.49 -4.56
CA ASN A 79 2.32 -7.44 -6.02
C ASN A 79 1.59 -6.16 -6.48
N LEU A 80 0.53 -5.78 -5.78
CA LEU A 80 -0.19 -4.54 -6.05
C LEU A 80 0.66 -3.29 -5.76
N VAL A 81 1.41 -3.26 -4.66
CA VAL A 81 2.37 -2.16 -4.41
C VAL A 81 3.40 -2.08 -5.54
N ASP A 82 3.92 -3.20 -6.04
CA ASP A 82 4.84 -3.18 -7.17
C ASP A 82 4.21 -2.64 -8.45
N GLU A 83 2.95 -2.98 -8.71
CA GLU A 83 2.17 -2.48 -9.84
C GLU A 83 1.88 -0.97 -9.72
N PHE A 84 1.54 -0.49 -8.53
CA PHE A 84 1.07 0.88 -8.29
C PHE A 84 2.22 1.88 -8.10
N HIS A 85 3.37 1.43 -7.60
CA HIS A 85 4.47 2.30 -7.25
C HIS A 85 5.02 3.14 -8.42
N PRO A 86 5.11 2.65 -9.67
CA PRO A 86 5.49 3.50 -10.81
C PRO A 86 4.48 4.63 -11.07
N LYS A 87 3.17 4.38 -10.94
CA LYS A 87 2.11 5.39 -11.12
C LYS A 87 2.23 6.47 -10.04
N TRP A 88 2.45 6.05 -8.81
CA TRP A 88 2.69 6.96 -7.68
C TRP A 88 3.96 7.81 -7.87
N LEU A 89 5.10 7.21 -8.26
CA LEU A 89 6.32 7.99 -8.52
C LEU A 89 6.14 9.03 -9.62
N ALA A 90 5.40 8.70 -10.68
CA ALA A 90 5.12 9.63 -11.78
C ALA A 90 4.33 10.87 -11.31
N SER A 91 3.50 10.75 -10.27
CA SER A 91 2.74 11.88 -9.70
C SER A 91 3.57 12.85 -8.87
N ARG A 92 4.83 12.49 -8.54
CA ARG A 92 5.72 13.29 -7.67
C ARG A 92 6.69 14.19 -8.44
N ASN A 93 6.74 14.06 -9.76
CA ASN A 93 7.55 14.87 -10.67
C ASN A 93 6.68 15.90 -11.39
#